data_AF-A0A956NTE9-F1
#
_entry.id   AF-A0A956NTE9-F1
#
_cell.length_a   1.000
_cell.length_b   1.000
_cell.length_c   1.000
_cell.angle_alpha   90.00
_cell.angle_beta   90.00
_cell.angle_gamma   90.00
#
_symmetry.space_group_name_H-M   'P 1'
#
loop_
_entity.id
_entity.type
_entity.pdbx_description
1 polymer ?
#
loop_
_entity_poly.entity_id
_entity_poly.type
_entity_poly.pdbx_seq_one_letter_code
_entity_poly.pdbx_strand_id
1 'polypeptide(L)'
;MRHCLTVTAVMCGLVLPRVAVAQVDSARADAFFAEARAVCQADDGALWGVSLCGPMVFADAATGTIATNQPPPDAPRPRILGYANAAWRWGDERWSTFVWAMVPDDPQRRRRMFAHELFHRVQPELDLFDPGAPPADHLDTMAGRIWIQLEWRALAAALRATGAARERAIADALAFRAARRAGDSTITAVERASELNEGLAQYTGTRLATASPAAAIADALEQLDEVTAQSTFVRTFAYP
;
A
#
# COMPACT_ATOMS: atom_id res chain seq x y z
N MET A 1 -10.53 -78.16 8.91
CA MET A 1 -11.12 -77.17 7.99
C MET A 1 -10.56 -75.81 8.37
N ARG A 2 -9.91 -75.11 7.43
CA ARG A 2 -9.14 -73.88 7.66
C ARG A 2 -10.10 -72.68 7.75
N HIS A 3 -10.06 -71.93 8.86
CA HIS A 3 -10.74 -70.64 8.96
C HIS A 3 -9.88 -69.56 8.29
N CYS A 4 -10.41 -68.97 7.23
CA CYS A 4 -9.82 -67.87 6.48
C CYS A 4 -10.34 -66.55 7.08
N LEU A 5 -9.46 -65.79 7.73
CA LEU A 5 -9.74 -64.45 8.23
C LEU A 5 -9.61 -63.45 7.07
N THR A 6 -10.73 -62.87 6.64
CA THR A 6 -10.79 -61.76 5.70
C THR A 6 -10.44 -60.46 6.42
N VAL A 7 -9.27 -59.90 6.12
CA VAL A 7 -8.86 -58.56 6.57
C VAL A 7 -9.57 -57.53 5.68
N THR A 8 -10.45 -56.73 6.27
CA THR A 8 -11.08 -55.59 5.58
C THR A 8 -10.13 -54.40 5.67
N ALA A 9 -9.49 -54.05 4.56
CA ALA A 9 -8.64 -52.86 4.47
C ALA A 9 -9.52 -51.61 4.38
N VAL A 10 -9.53 -50.80 5.44
CA VAL A 10 -10.14 -49.46 5.43
C VAL A 10 -9.18 -48.53 4.68
N MET A 11 -9.52 -48.21 3.43
CA MET A 11 -8.88 -47.13 2.69
C MET A 11 -9.32 -45.80 3.30
N CYS A 12 -8.49 -45.24 4.18
CA CYS A 12 -8.65 -43.89 4.67
C CYS A 12 -8.22 -42.93 3.55
N GLY A 13 -9.18 -42.42 2.78
CA GLY A 13 -8.92 -41.41 1.76
C GLY A 13 -8.41 -40.14 2.43
N LEU A 14 -7.14 -39.80 2.18
CA LEU A 14 -6.57 -38.48 2.49
C LEU A 14 -7.34 -37.43 1.70
N VAL A 15 -8.35 -36.83 2.32
CA VAL A 15 -8.96 -35.58 1.85
C VAL A 15 -7.91 -34.50 2.11
N LEU A 16 -7.10 -34.19 1.09
CA LEU A 16 -6.29 -32.97 1.10
C LEU A 16 -7.25 -31.79 1.30
N PRO A 17 -7.02 -30.92 2.30
CA PRO A 17 -7.85 -29.74 2.46
C PRO A 17 -7.72 -28.93 1.16
N ARG A 18 -8.85 -28.66 0.50
CA ARG A 18 -8.89 -27.61 -0.51
C ARG A 18 -8.48 -26.35 0.23
N VAL A 19 -7.29 -25.82 -0.07
CA VAL A 19 -6.99 -24.41 0.19
C VAL A 19 -8.17 -23.67 -0.41
N ALA A 20 -8.97 -23.02 0.43
CA ALA A 20 -10.08 -22.21 -0.05
C ALA A 20 -9.44 -21.17 -0.97
N VAL A 21 -9.59 -21.36 -2.27
CA VAL A 21 -9.15 -20.38 -3.26
C VAL A 21 -9.93 -19.12 -2.89
N ALA A 22 -9.24 -18.05 -2.54
CA ALA A 22 -9.84 -16.84 -1.98
C ALA A 22 -10.68 -16.15 -3.07
N GLN A 23 -11.89 -16.64 -3.32
CA GLN A 23 -12.86 -15.91 -4.13
C GLN A 23 -13.17 -14.57 -3.44
N VAL A 24 -13.43 -13.53 -4.22
CA VAL A 24 -13.90 -12.26 -3.68
C VAL A 24 -15.24 -12.51 -3.01
N ASP A 25 -15.30 -12.33 -1.69
CA ASP A 25 -16.51 -12.45 -0.90
C ASP A 25 -17.33 -11.16 -1.04
N SER A 26 -18.56 -11.26 -1.54
CA SER A 26 -19.37 -10.08 -1.87
C SER A 26 -19.75 -9.26 -0.65
N ALA A 27 -20.14 -9.88 0.46
CA ALA A 27 -20.54 -9.18 1.67
C ALA A 27 -19.36 -8.43 2.31
N ARG A 28 -18.19 -9.06 2.32
CA ARG A 28 -16.95 -8.43 2.80
C ARG A 28 -16.48 -7.34 1.85
N ALA A 29 -16.60 -7.52 0.54
CA ALA A 29 -16.30 -6.48 -0.45
C ALA A 29 -17.20 -5.24 -0.26
N ASP A 30 -18.51 -5.43 -0.04
CA ASP A 30 -19.45 -4.34 0.24
C ASP A 30 -19.06 -3.56 1.50
N ALA A 31 -18.68 -4.27 2.57
CA ALA A 31 -18.19 -3.64 3.80
C ALA A 31 -16.91 -2.83 3.56
N PHE A 32 -15.99 -3.34 2.74
CA PHE A 32 -14.76 -2.64 2.37
C PHE A 32 -15.01 -1.41 1.49
N PHE A 33 -15.96 -1.48 0.55
CA PHE A 33 -16.37 -0.30 -0.20
C PHE A 33 -17.02 0.77 0.67
N ALA A 34 -17.83 0.38 1.65
CA ALA A 34 -18.40 1.31 2.63
C ALA A 34 -17.30 1.95 3.50
N GLU A 35 -16.31 1.18 3.95
CA GLU A 35 -15.17 1.69 4.72
C GLU A 35 -14.32 2.69 3.92
N ALA A 36 -13.94 2.35 2.68
CA ALA A 36 -13.20 3.25 1.80
C ALA A 36 -13.97 4.54 1.49
N ARG A 37 -15.29 4.42 1.28
CA ARG A 37 -16.19 5.57 1.09
C ARG A 37 -16.20 6.49 2.30
N ALA A 38 -16.32 5.94 3.52
CA ALA A 38 -16.30 6.73 4.74
C ALA A 38 -14.98 7.51 4.90
N VAL A 39 -13.84 6.88 4.57
CA VAL A 39 -12.52 7.52 4.61
C VAL A 39 -12.44 8.70 3.63
N CYS A 40 -12.81 8.52 2.37
CA CYS A 40 -12.70 9.59 1.38
C CYS A 40 -13.74 10.70 1.58
N GLN A 41 -14.95 10.38 2.08
CA GLN A 41 -15.98 11.38 2.38
C GLN A 41 -15.65 12.23 3.61
N ALA A 42 -14.90 11.68 4.57
CA ALA A 42 -14.46 12.44 5.74
C ALA A 42 -13.41 13.52 5.36
N ASP A 43 -12.59 13.28 4.34
CA ASP A 43 -11.67 14.27 3.80
C ASP A 43 -12.38 15.32 2.93
N ASP A 44 -13.38 14.90 2.14
CA ASP A 44 -14.13 15.76 1.20
C ASP A 44 -13.23 16.61 0.28
N GLY A 45 -12.05 16.09 -0.05
CA GLY A 45 -11.04 16.76 -0.86
C GLY A 45 -10.27 17.87 -0.14
N ALA A 46 -10.38 17.97 1.19
CA ALA A 46 -9.66 18.97 1.98
C ALA A 46 -8.13 18.86 1.83
N LEU A 47 -7.58 17.64 1.69
CA LEU A 47 -6.13 17.46 1.60
C LEU A 47 -5.55 17.85 0.24
N TRP A 48 -6.21 17.47 -0.86
CA TRP A 48 -5.67 17.58 -2.22
C TRP A 48 -6.45 18.51 -3.15
N GLY A 49 -7.53 19.13 -2.67
CA GLY A 49 -8.41 19.99 -3.47
C GLY A 49 -9.32 19.22 -4.44
N VAL A 50 -9.30 17.89 -4.41
CA VAL A 50 -10.11 16.98 -5.23
C VAL A 50 -10.62 15.81 -4.40
N SER A 51 -11.79 15.27 -4.74
CA SER A 51 -12.34 14.12 -4.02
C SER A 51 -11.57 12.84 -4.35
N LEU A 52 -11.14 12.13 -3.30
CA LEU A 52 -10.57 10.78 -3.46
C LEU A 52 -11.63 9.71 -3.69
N CYS A 53 -12.92 9.99 -3.42
CA CYS A 53 -13.99 9.03 -3.68
C CYS A 53 -14.12 8.74 -5.17
N GLY A 54 -14.20 7.47 -5.55
CA GLY A 54 -14.31 7.08 -6.95
C GLY A 54 -14.44 5.59 -7.18
N PRO A 55 -14.32 5.15 -8.44
CA PRO A 55 -14.48 3.75 -8.84
C PRO A 55 -13.42 2.85 -8.19
N MET A 56 -13.87 1.71 -7.66
CA MET A 56 -13.03 0.72 -6.97
C MET A 56 -13.36 -0.69 -7.43
N VAL A 57 -12.33 -1.52 -7.58
CA VAL A 57 -12.48 -2.95 -7.89
C VAL A 57 -11.58 -3.80 -7.00
N PHE A 58 -12.18 -4.77 -6.31
CA PHE A 58 -11.46 -5.88 -5.69
C PHE A 58 -11.38 -7.03 -6.68
N ALA A 59 -10.20 -7.61 -6.85
CA ALA A 59 -9.97 -8.69 -7.81
C ALA A 59 -9.10 -9.79 -7.22
N ASP A 60 -9.46 -11.04 -7.50
CA ASP A 60 -8.63 -12.20 -7.24
C ASP A 60 -8.23 -12.85 -8.58
N ALA A 61 -6.92 -12.85 -8.86
CA ALA A 61 -6.41 -13.40 -10.12
C ALA A 61 -6.46 -14.94 -10.18
N ALA A 62 -6.45 -15.63 -9.03
CA ALA A 62 -6.46 -17.09 -8.98
C ALA A 62 -7.83 -17.68 -9.36
N THR A 63 -8.91 -16.99 -8.98
CA THR A 63 -10.30 -17.36 -9.27
C THR A 63 -10.89 -16.60 -10.45
N GLY A 64 -10.29 -15.46 -10.82
CA GLY A 64 -10.85 -14.53 -11.80
C GLY A 64 -12.05 -13.72 -11.28
N THR A 65 -12.43 -13.87 -10.01
CA THR A 65 -13.58 -13.16 -9.42
C THR A 65 -13.27 -11.69 -9.16
N ILE A 66 -14.30 -10.84 -9.20
CA ILE A 66 -14.24 -9.40 -8.87
C ILE A 66 -15.47 -8.95 -8.11
N ALA A 67 -15.30 -7.85 -7.37
CA ALA A 67 -16.40 -6.99 -6.91
C ALA A 67 -16.08 -5.54 -7.28
N THR A 68 -17.09 -4.77 -7.65
CA THR A 68 -16.97 -3.34 -7.99
C THR A 68 -17.94 -2.53 -7.12
N ASN A 69 -17.55 -1.31 -6.74
CA ASN A 69 -18.39 -0.42 -5.91
C ASN A 69 -19.50 0.31 -6.70
N GLN A 70 -19.48 0.16 -8.02
CA GLN A 70 -20.43 0.72 -8.98
C GLN A 70 -20.49 -0.20 -10.22
N PRO A 71 -21.48 -0.04 -11.11
CA PRO A 71 -21.58 -0.86 -12.31
C PRO A 71 -20.27 -0.82 -13.14
N PRO A 72 -19.73 -1.98 -13.55
CA PRO A 72 -18.55 -2.00 -14.41
C PRO A 72 -18.92 -1.46 -15.81
N PRO A 73 -17.95 -0.86 -16.54
CA PRO A 73 -18.19 -0.39 -17.90
C PRO A 73 -18.38 -1.57 -18.86
N ASP A 74 -19.08 -1.33 -19.97
CA ASP A 74 -19.16 -2.25 -21.10
C ASP A 74 -17.86 -2.18 -21.94
N ALA A 75 -16.75 -2.59 -21.33
CA ALA A 75 -15.43 -2.58 -21.91
C ALA A 75 -14.63 -3.81 -21.45
N PRO A 76 -13.69 -4.33 -22.26
CA PRO A 76 -12.85 -5.45 -21.86
C PRO A 76 -12.14 -5.19 -20.53
N ARG A 77 -12.30 -6.12 -19.58
CA ARG A 77 -11.64 -6.06 -18.27
C ARG A 77 -10.11 -6.06 -18.42
N PRO A 78 -9.38 -5.17 -17.73
CA PRO A 78 -7.93 -5.20 -17.71
C PRO A 78 -7.41 -6.56 -17.18
N ARG A 79 -6.52 -7.20 -17.94
CA ARG A 79 -5.94 -8.50 -17.56
C ARG A 79 -5.08 -8.45 -16.30
N ILE A 80 -4.64 -7.25 -15.90
CA ILE A 80 -3.81 -7.01 -14.72
C ILE A 80 -4.60 -7.00 -13.41
N LEU A 81 -5.94 -6.95 -13.45
CA LEU A 81 -6.75 -6.93 -12.23
C LEU A 81 -6.51 -8.20 -11.40
N GLY A 82 -6.10 -8.00 -10.14
CA GLY A 82 -5.83 -9.07 -9.17
C GLY A 82 -4.35 -9.47 -9.08
N TYR A 83 -3.45 -8.82 -9.83
CA TYR A 83 -2.01 -9.09 -9.78
C TYR A 83 -1.22 -8.03 -9.00
N ALA A 84 -1.69 -6.78 -8.98
CA ALA A 84 -1.07 -5.69 -8.24
C ALA A 84 -2.12 -4.65 -7.85
N ASN A 85 -1.95 -4.01 -6.69
CA ASN A 85 -2.67 -2.78 -6.38
C ASN A 85 -2.11 -1.65 -7.25
N ALA A 86 -2.98 -0.82 -7.80
CA ALA A 86 -2.65 0.33 -8.61
C ALA A 86 -3.95 1.00 -9.10
N ALA A 87 -3.82 2.13 -9.80
CA ALA A 87 -4.93 2.77 -10.51
C ALA A 87 -4.89 2.50 -12.02
N TRP A 88 -5.86 1.74 -12.53
CA TRP A 88 -5.93 1.34 -13.95
C TRP A 88 -7.14 1.95 -14.66
N ARG A 89 -6.98 2.24 -15.95
CA ARG A 89 -8.13 2.58 -16.80
C ARG A 89 -8.96 1.34 -17.11
N TRP A 90 -10.27 1.43 -16.95
CA TRP A 90 -11.24 0.44 -17.39
C TRP A 90 -12.48 1.18 -17.90
N GLY A 91 -12.77 1.03 -19.20
CA GLY A 91 -13.66 1.97 -19.89
C GLY A 91 -13.06 3.38 -19.92
N ASP A 92 -13.91 4.38 -19.75
CA ASP A 92 -13.49 5.80 -19.74
C ASP A 92 -13.01 6.27 -18.36
N GLU A 93 -13.16 5.44 -17.34
CA GLU A 93 -12.85 5.77 -15.95
C GLU A 93 -11.52 5.14 -15.50
N ARG A 94 -10.92 5.75 -14.47
CA ARG A 94 -9.80 5.18 -13.74
C ARG A 94 -10.30 4.58 -12.44
N TRP A 95 -9.95 3.32 -12.20
CA TRP A 95 -10.37 2.54 -11.05
C TRP A 95 -9.20 2.33 -10.11
N SER A 96 -9.42 2.54 -8.81
CA SER A 96 -8.52 2.04 -7.77
C SER A 96 -8.70 0.53 -7.67
N THR A 97 -7.61 -0.20 -7.89
CA THR A 97 -7.64 -1.66 -7.99
C THR A 97 -6.94 -2.28 -6.80
N PHE A 98 -7.56 -3.33 -6.27
CA PHE A 98 -7.10 -3.98 -5.05
C PHE A 98 -7.02 -5.49 -5.29
N VAL A 99 -5.86 -6.06 -4.99
CA VAL A 99 -5.65 -7.51 -4.94
C VAL A 99 -6.33 -8.04 -3.68
N TRP A 100 -7.34 -8.88 -3.86
CA TRP A 100 -8.20 -9.37 -2.77
C TRP A 100 -7.41 -9.98 -1.61
N ALA A 101 -6.43 -10.84 -1.93
CA ALA A 101 -5.58 -11.50 -0.94
C ALA A 101 -4.59 -10.56 -0.21
N MET A 102 -4.41 -9.33 -0.69
CA MET A 102 -3.51 -8.34 -0.08
C MET A 102 -4.25 -7.30 0.78
N VAL A 103 -5.59 -7.34 0.83
CA VAL A 103 -6.36 -6.42 1.67
C VAL A 103 -6.12 -6.75 3.15
N PRO A 104 -5.56 -5.84 3.97
CA PRO A 104 -5.23 -6.15 5.36
C PRO A 104 -6.48 -6.47 6.21
N ASP A 105 -6.34 -7.40 7.16
CA ASP A 105 -7.38 -7.66 8.16
C ASP A 105 -7.44 -6.56 9.23
N ASP A 106 -6.30 -5.97 9.58
CA ASP A 106 -6.23 -4.83 10.49
C ASP A 106 -6.97 -3.60 9.89
N PRO A 107 -7.98 -3.03 10.59
CA PRO A 107 -8.75 -1.92 10.05
C PRO A 107 -7.93 -0.67 9.75
N GLN A 108 -6.92 -0.36 10.56
CA GLN A 108 -6.14 0.86 10.37
C GLN A 108 -5.25 0.75 9.13
N ARG A 109 -4.52 -0.36 8.98
CA ARG A 109 -3.72 -0.67 7.78
C ARG A 109 -4.58 -0.74 6.53
N ARG A 110 -5.78 -1.33 6.64
CA ARG A 110 -6.72 -1.43 5.52
C ARG A 110 -7.21 -0.06 5.06
N ARG A 111 -7.60 0.83 5.97
CA ARG A 111 -7.99 2.21 5.62
C ARG A 111 -6.83 2.99 4.99
N ARG A 112 -5.61 2.82 5.52
CA ARG A 112 -4.41 3.42 4.94
C ARG A 112 -4.20 2.95 3.51
N MET A 113 -4.29 1.63 3.26
CA MET A 113 -4.21 1.07 1.91
C MET A 113 -5.32 1.61 1.01
N PHE A 114 -6.57 1.69 1.48
CA PHE A 114 -7.67 2.24 0.69
C PHE A 114 -7.41 3.68 0.28
N ALA A 115 -7.07 4.56 1.22
CA ALA A 115 -6.77 5.95 0.91
C ALA A 115 -5.54 6.11 0.01
N HIS A 116 -4.51 5.27 0.20
CA HIS A 116 -3.32 5.21 -0.67
C HIS A 116 -3.70 4.91 -2.13
N GLU A 117 -4.46 3.84 -2.37
CA GLU A 117 -4.86 3.46 -3.74
C GLU A 117 -5.92 4.38 -4.35
N LEU A 118 -6.77 5.01 -3.52
CA LEU A 118 -7.68 6.06 -3.97
C LEU A 118 -6.91 7.32 -4.41
N PHE A 119 -5.78 7.63 -3.78
CA PHE A 119 -4.92 8.74 -4.21
C PHE A 119 -4.29 8.47 -5.57
N HIS A 120 -3.74 7.26 -5.81
CA HIS A 120 -3.18 6.91 -7.13
C HIS A 120 -4.16 7.11 -8.30
N ARG A 121 -5.48 7.04 -8.04
CA ARG A 121 -6.50 7.34 -9.06
C ARG A 121 -6.47 8.81 -9.47
N VAL A 122 -6.39 9.75 -8.54
CA VAL A 122 -6.42 11.19 -8.83
C VAL A 122 -5.04 11.78 -9.07
N GLN A 123 -3.98 11.08 -8.70
CA GLN A 123 -2.61 11.57 -8.76
C GLN A 123 -2.19 12.14 -10.13
N PRO A 124 -2.56 11.55 -11.29
CA PRO A 124 -2.28 12.16 -12.59
C PRO A 124 -3.04 13.46 -12.86
N GLU A 125 -4.20 13.68 -12.23
CA GLU A 125 -4.99 14.92 -12.35
C GLU A 125 -4.35 16.07 -11.57
N LEU A 126 -3.46 15.75 -10.63
CA LEU A 126 -2.73 16.72 -9.81
C LEU A 126 -1.34 17.06 -10.36
N ASP A 127 -0.91 16.47 -11.48
CA ASP A 127 0.47 16.54 -11.99
C ASP A 127 1.52 16.08 -10.95
N LEU A 128 1.14 15.18 -10.04
CA LEU A 128 1.98 14.64 -8.97
C LEU A 128 2.40 13.19 -9.24
N PHE A 129 2.72 12.89 -10.50
CA PHE A 129 2.98 11.52 -10.98
C PHE A 129 4.22 11.46 -11.87
N ASP A 130 5.11 10.51 -11.60
CA ASP A 130 6.25 10.17 -12.47
C ASP A 130 6.36 8.64 -12.60
N PRO A 131 5.74 8.04 -13.64
CA PRO A 131 5.68 6.58 -13.82
C PRO A 131 7.01 5.96 -14.27
N GLY A 132 8.02 6.77 -14.58
CA GLY A 132 9.20 6.35 -15.34
C GLY A 132 10.46 6.09 -14.51
N ALA A 133 10.42 6.29 -13.20
CA ALA A 133 11.63 6.21 -12.41
C ALA A 133 12.13 4.77 -12.26
N PRO A 134 13.43 4.53 -12.52
CA PRO A 134 14.03 3.24 -12.24
C PRO A 134 14.01 2.98 -10.72
N PRO A 135 14.22 1.73 -10.30
CA PRO A 135 14.29 1.41 -8.88
C PRO A 135 15.46 2.13 -8.20
N ALA A 136 15.31 2.43 -6.90
CA ALA A 136 16.34 3.09 -6.11
C ALA A 136 17.42 2.08 -5.66
N ASP A 137 18.09 1.43 -6.62
CA ASP A 137 19.04 0.32 -6.38
C ASP A 137 20.18 0.69 -5.42
N HIS A 138 20.56 1.98 -5.37
CA HIS A 138 21.58 2.47 -4.44
C HIS A 138 21.18 2.29 -2.97
N LEU A 139 19.89 2.14 -2.66
CA LEU A 139 19.41 1.87 -1.31
C LEU A 139 19.71 0.45 -0.82
N ASP A 140 20.21 -0.45 -1.68
CA ASP A 140 20.76 -1.74 -1.26
C ASP A 140 22.26 -1.71 -0.98
N THR A 141 22.94 -0.61 -1.29
CA THR A 141 24.34 -0.41 -0.86
C THR A 141 24.43 -0.14 0.64
N MET A 142 25.56 -0.47 1.26
CA MET A 142 25.81 -0.16 2.68
C MET A 142 25.59 1.32 2.99
N ALA A 143 26.14 2.22 2.16
CA ALA A 143 26.01 3.66 2.36
C ALA A 143 24.55 4.12 2.21
N GLY A 144 23.84 3.66 1.17
CA GLY A 144 22.43 3.97 0.97
C GLY A 144 21.57 3.56 2.17
N ARG A 145 21.76 2.31 2.64
CA ARG A 145 21.06 1.77 3.82
C ARG A 145 21.34 2.53 5.10
N ILE A 146 22.59 2.94 5.34
CA ILE A 146 22.94 3.71 6.54
C ILE A 146 22.22 5.06 6.51
N TRP A 147 22.33 5.79 5.41
CA TRP A 147 21.77 7.13 5.33
C TRP A 147 20.25 7.15 5.41
N ILE A 148 19.55 6.26 4.70
CA ILE A 148 18.07 6.22 4.76
C ILE A 148 17.57 5.85 6.16
N GLN A 149 18.24 4.92 6.85
CA GLN A 149 17.84 4.56 8.22
C GLN A 149 18.16 5.67 9.22
N LEU A 150 19.23 6.44 9.03
CA LEU A 150 19.50 7.63 9.84
C LEU A 150 18.42 8.69 9.64
N GLU A 151 18.00 8.91 8.38
CA GLU A 151 16.87 9.77 8.06
C GLU A 151 15.59 9.31 8.76
N TRP A 152 15.21 8.05 8.65
CA TRP A 152 14.01 7.50 9.30
C TRP A 152 14.05 7.62 10.82
N ARG A 153 15.20 7.37 11.45
CA ARG A 153 15.37 7.55 12.91
C ARG A 153 15.20 9.01 13.31
N ALA A 154 15.73 9.95 12.51
CA ALA A 154 15.55 11.38 12.74
C ALA A 154 14.10 11.84 12.54
N LEU A 155 13.41 11.33 11.51
CA LEU A 155 11.97 11.56 11.30
C LEU A 155 11.15 11.03 12.48
N ALA A 156 11.43 9.81 12.95
CA ALA A 156 10.76 9.25 14.12
C ALA A 156 11.03 10.07 15.39
N ALA A 157 12.25 10.60 15.57
CA ALA A 157 12.56 11.52 16.66
C ALA A 157 11.79 12.85 16.54
N ALA A 158 11.66 13.40 15.33
CA ALA A 158 10.89 14.61 15.07
C ALA A 158 9.39 14.44 15.40
N LEU A 159 8.82 13.29 15.03
CA LEU A 159 7.43 12.93 15.32
C LEU A 159 7.16 12.81 16.83
N ARG A 160 8.15 12.34 17.61
CA ARG A 160 8.05 12.19 19.07
C ARG A 160 8.35 13.48 19.85
N ALA A 161 9.09 14.42 19.26
CA ALA A 161 9.54 15.65 19.91
C ALA A 161 8.60 16.84 19.65
N THR A 162 8.82 17.95 20.36
CA THR A 162 8.20 19.27 20.13
C THR A 162 9.25 20.38 20.22
N GLY A 163 8.89 21.60 19.78
CA GLY A 163 9.75 22.79 19.84
C GLY A 163 11.14 22.59 19.21
N ALA A 164 12.17 23.16 19.83
CA ALA A 164 13.54 23.12 19.32
C ALA A 164 14.11 21.70 19.15
N ALA A 165 13.61 20.71 19.90
CA ALA A 165 14.04 19.31 19.72
C ALA A 165 13.47 18.72 18.42
N ARG A 166 12.21 19.03 18.09
CA ARG A 166 11.60 18.64 16.80
C ARG A 166 12.33 19.31 15.64
N GLU A 167 12.62 20.60 15.74
CA GLU A 167 13.34 21.34 14.70
C GLU A 167 14.71 20.75 14.40
N ARG A 168 15.48 20.39 15.43
CA ARG A 168 16.77 19.70 15.26
C ARG A 168 16.62 18.34 14.58
N ALA A 169 15.67 17.53 15.02
CA ALA A 169 15.43 16.22 14.41
C ALA A 169 14.98 16.32 12.94
N ILE A 170 14.20 17.35 12.58
CA ILE A 170 13.86 17.65 11.18
C ILE A 170 15.12 18.04 10.41
N ALA A 171 15.97 18.92 10.96
CA ALA A 171 17.22 19.32 10.33
C ALA A 171 18.16 18.12 10.08
N ASP A 172 18.26 17.21 11.06
CA ASP A 172 19.04 15.98 10.93
C ASP A 172 18.49 15.08 9.81
N ALA A 173 17.17 14.87 9.76
CA ALA A 173 16.53 14.08 8.69
C ALA A 173 16.83 14.66 7.30
N LEU A 174 16.70 15.98 7.13
CA LEU A 174 17.00 16.66 5.88
C LEU A 174 18.49 16.60 5.53
N ALA A 175 19.38 16.70 6.51
CA ALA A 175 20.82 16.56 6.31
C ALA A 175 21.21 15.13 5.88
N PHE A 176 20.61 14.09 6.47
CA PHE A 176 20.82 12.70 6.06
C PHE A 176 20.31 12.44 4.63
N ARG A 177 19.14 13.00 4.26
CA ARG A 177 18.65 12.97 2.88
C ARG A 177 19.62 13.65 1.92
N ALA A 178 20.09 14.85 2.28
CA ALA A 178 21.02 15.61 1.45
C ALA A 178 22.36 14.87 1.27
N ALA A 179 22.88 14.26 2.33
CA ALA A 179 24.10 13.45 2.28
C ALA A 179 23.92 12.22 1.39
N ARG A 180 22.78 11.54 1.47
CA ARG A 180 22.45 10.37 0.62
C ARG A 180 22.38 10.72 -0.87
N ARG A 181 21.89 11.92 -1.18
CA ARG A 181 21.73 12.45 -2.55
C ARG A 181 22.95 13.22 -3.06
N ALA A 182 23.97 13.41 -2.22
CA ALA A 182 25.08 14.30 -2.53
C ALA A 182 25.88 13.80 -3.75
N GLY A 183 26.08 14.69 -4.72
CA GLY A 183 26.96 14.45 -5.87
C GLY A 183 26.38 13.61 -7.01
N ASP A 184 25.12 13.15 -6.91
CA ASP A 184 24.47 12.39 -7.98
C ASP A 184 23.02 12.87 -8.21
N SER A 185 22.83 13.60 -9.30
CA SER A 185 21.52 14.07 -9.76
C SER A 185 20.59 12.92 -10.16
N THR A 186 21.15 11.76 -10.54
CA THR A 186 20.39 10.57 -10.89
C THR A 186 19.72 9.97 -9.67
N ILE A 187 20.47 9.78 -8.57
CA ILE A 187 19.93 9.33 -7.27
C ILE A 187 18.81 10.27 -6.82
N THR A 188 19.04 11.58 -6.92
CA THR A 188 18.04 12.59 -6.56
C THR A 188 16.76 12.45 -7.38
N ALA A 189 16.87 12.28 -8.70
CA ALA A 189 15.72 12.15 -9.59
C ALA A 189 14.92 10.87 -9.32
N VAL A 190 15.62 9.74 -9.16
CA VAL A 190 15.01 8.43 -8.87
C VAL A 190 14.20 8.47 -7.59
N GLU A 191 14.81 8.94 -6.50
CA GLU A 191 14.12 8.96 -5.23
C GLU A 191 12.95 9.95 -5.23
N ARG A 192 13.13 11.13 -5.84
CA ARG A 192 12.06 12.14 -5.93
C ARG A 192 10.84 11.56 -6.64
N ALA A 193 11.05 10.80 -7.70
CA ALA A 193 9.96 10.19 -8.44
C ALA A 193 9.24 9.10 -7.61
N SER A 194 9.97 8.27 -6.85
CA SER A 194 9.33 7.33 -5.91
C SER A 194 8.60 8.04 -4.77
N GLU A 195 9.16 9.14 -4.23
CA GLU A 195 8.51 9.96 -3.20
C GLU A 195 7.24 10.64 -3.73
N LEU A 196 7.26 11.11 -4.98
CA LEU A 196 6.08 11.65 -5.65
C LEU A 196 5.04 10.55 -5.87
N ASN A 197 5.46 9.40 -6.40
CA ASN A 197 4.56 8.31 -6.75
C ASN A 197 3.94 7.66 -5.51
N GLU A 198 4.78 7.11 -4.64
CA GLU A 198 4.37 6.28 -3.50
C GLU A 198 4.37 7.06 -2.19
N GLY A 199 5.27 8.02 -2.02
CA GLY A 199 5.38 8.78 -0.76
C GLY A 199 4.17 9.68 -0.50
N LEU A 200 3.67 10.35 -1.55
CA LEU A 200 2.44 11.13 -1.44
C LEU A 200 1.20 10.23 -1.23
N ALA A 201 1.17 9.06 -1.86
CA ALA A 201 0.12 8.07 -1.65
C ALA A 201 0.13 7.56 -0.19
N GLN A 202 1.31 7.25 0.35
CA GLN A 202 1.46 6.81 1.74
C GLN A 202 1.13 7.91 2.76
N TYR A 203 1.57 9.14 2.50
CA TYR A 203 1.20 10.30 3.32
C TYR A 203 -0.32 10.48 3.34
N THR A 204 -0.97 10.40 2.18
CA THR A 204 -2.43 10.48 2.05
C THR A 204 -3.11 9.39 2.86
N GLY A 205 -2.65 8.14 2.70
CA GLY A 205 -3.15 7.00 3.47
C GLY A 205 -3.06 7.24 4.97
N THR A 206 -1.88 7.66 5.46
CA THR A 206 -1.62 7.91 6.89
C THR A 206 -2.50 9.02 7.46
N ARG A 207 -2.68 10.11 6.69
CA ARG A 207 -3.47 11.27 7.11
C ARG A 207 -4.98 11.00 7.13
N LEU A 208 -5.50 10.26 6.15
CA LEU A 208 -6.93 10.02 6.00
C LEU A 208 -7.43 8.80 6.76
N ALA A 209 -6.58 7.80 7.00
CA ALA A 209 -6.96 6.62 7.76
C ALA A 209 -7.19 6.89 9.26
N THR A 210 -6.71 8.03 9.76
CA THR A 210 -6.65 8.33 11.20
C THR A 210 -7.58 9.48 11.59
N ALA A 211 -8.18 9.39 12.77
CA ALA A 211 -9.16 10.39 13.25
C ALA A 211 -8.52 11.67 13.82
N SER A 212 -7.20 11.72 13.99
CA SER A 212 -6.52 12.88 14.57
C SER A 212 -5.04 12.96 14.16
N PRO A 213 -4.41 14.15 14.25
CA PRO A 213 -2.96 14.27 14.04
C PRO A 213 -2.11 13.38 14.95
N ALA A 214 -2.53 13.18 16.20
CA ALA A 214 -1.81 12.30 17.12
C ALA A 214 -1.87 10.83 16.68
N ALA A 215 -3.03 10.38 16.18
CA ALA A 215 -3.18 9.05 15.61
C ALA A 215 -2.38 8.89 14.31
N ALA A 216 -2.33 9.91 13.45
CA ALA A 216 -1.48 9.92 12.26
C ALA A 216 0.01 9.80 12.62
N ILE A 217 0.45 10.48 13.68
CA ILE A 217 1.83 10.38 14.19
C ILE A 217 2.12 8.96 14.70
N ALA A 218 1.20 8.37 15.47
CA ALA A 218 1.37 7.00 15.96
C ALA A 218 1.47 5.99 14.81
N ASP A 219 0.59 6.11 13.81
CA ASP A 219 0.60 5.26 12.60
C ASP A 219 1.89 5.42 11.78
N ALA A 220 2.39 6.65 11.63
CA ALA A 220 3.66 6.91 10.95
C ALA A 220 4.86 6.34 11.70
N LEU A 221 4.82 6.34 13.04
CA LEU A 221 5.88 5.72 13.85
C LEU A 221 5.88 4.20 13.72
N GLU A 222 4.71 3.56 13.67
CA GLU A 222 4.59 2.11 13.42
C GLU A 222 5.16 1.73 12.05
N GLN A 223 4.83 2.48 11.00
CA GLN A 223 5.41 2.34 9.66
C GLN A 223 6.95 2.43 9.67
N LEU A 224 7.49 3.47 10.33
CA LEU A 224 8.94 3.67 10.42
C LEU A 224 9.66 2.59 11.24
N ASP A 225 8.99 1.99 12.22
CA ASP A 225 9.56 0.88 12.99
C ASP A 225 9.57 -0.41 12.13
N GLU A 226 8.52 -0.66 11.34
CA GLU A 226 8.37 -1.85 10.48
C GLU A 226 9.35 -1.89 9.31
N VAL A 227 9.55 -0.76 8.62
CA VAL A 227 10.44 -0.72 7.46
C VAL A 227 11.85 -1.17 7.81
N THR A 228 12.30 -0.99 9.06
CA THR A 228 13.64 -1.40 9.50
C THR A 228 13.87 -2.91 9.48
N ALA A 229 12.79 -3.70 9.46
CA ALA A 229 12.86 -5.16 9.36
C ALA A 229 12.93 -5.67 7.91
N GLN A 230 12.77 -4.80 6.91
CA GLN A 230 12.74 -5.21 5.50
C GLN A 230 14.14 -5.58 4.97
N SER A 231 14.18 -6.59 4.11
CA SER A 231 15.43 -7.07 3.51
C SER A 231 15.96 -6.15 2.41
N THR A 232 15.15 -5.25 1.83
CA THR A 232 15.50 -4.27 0.79
C THR A 232 14.61 -3.04 0.92
N PHE A 233 15.11 -1.88 0.48
CA PHE A 233 14.37 -0.61 0.47
C PHE A 233 14.14 -0.05 -0.94
N VAL A 234 14.65 -0.74 -1.97
CA VAL A 234 14.75 -0.25 -3.36
C VAL A 234 13.42 0.22 -3.96
N ARG A 235 12.32 -0.41 -3.55
CA ARG A 235 10.96 -0.03 -3.99
C ARG A 235 10.08 0.49 -2.86
N THR A 236 10.39 0.16 -1.62
CA THR A 236 9.50 0.38 -0.46
C THR A 236 9.87 1.61 0.35
N PHE A 237 11.03 2.24 0.14
CA PHE A 237 11.50 3.31 1.03
C PHE A 237 10.57 4.53 1.10
N ALA A 238 9.79 4.77 0.03
CA ALA A 238 8.85 5.88 -0.06
C ALA A 238 7.52 5.59 0.65
N TYR A 239 7.21 4.33 0.93
CA TYR A 239 6.02 3.89 1.66
C TYR A 239 6.41 2.87 2.76
N PRO A 240 7.15 3.32 3.79
CA PRO A 240 7.67 2.47 4.84
C PRO A 240 6.58 1.73 5.63
#